data_AF-A0A3D2T0R3-F1
#
_entry.id   AF-A0A3D2T0R3-F1
#
_cell.length_a   1.000
_cell.length_b   1.000
_cell.length_c   1.000
_cell.angle_alpha   90.00
_cell.angle_beta   90.00
_cell.angle_gamma   90.00
#
_symmetry.space_group_name_H-M   'P 1'
#
loop_
_entity.id
_entity.type
_entity.pdbx_description
1 polymer ?
#
loop_
_entity_poly.entity_id
_entity_poly.type
_entity_poly.pdbx_seq_one_letter_code
_entity_poly.pdbx_strand_id
1 'polypeptide(L)'
;RAGAMFTAELLNQGLPGILVPLPSAAADHQTHNARALAEAGAAVFTPESGLTGEILWAQLTRLAGDRVSLERMAVAATSLARPEAADQIAASVERFVSS
;
A
#
# COMPACT_ATOMS: atom_id res chain seq x y z
N ARG A 1 -3.67 -7.68 1.87
CA ARG A 1 -2.84 -7.61 3.11
C ARG A 1 -1.96 -6.36 3.03
N ALA A 2 -1.26 -5.94 4.10
CA ALA A 2 -0.50 -4.68 4.10
C ALA A 2 0.95 -4.81 4.60
N GLY A 3 1.59 -5.95 4.31
CA GLY A 3 3.02 -6.15 4.59
C GLY A 3 3.90 -5.31 3.66
N ALA A 4 5.08 -4.91 4.14
CA ALA A 4 5.97 -3.97 3.46
C ALA A 4 6.30 -4.35 2.01
N MET A 5 6.64 -5.62 1.76
CA MET A 5 6.96 -6.11 0.41
C MET A 5 5.76 -6.02 -0.53
N PHE A 6 4.59 -6.51 -0.07
CA PHE A 6 3.36 -6.44 -0.88
C PHE A 6 2.95 -5.00 -1.17
N THR A 7 3.04 -4.11 -0.19
CA THR A 7 2.72 -2.70 -0.40
C THR A 7 3.69 -2.04 -1.36
N ALA A 8 4.99 -2.34 -1.29
CA ALA A 8 5.97 -1.80 -2.22
C ALA A 8 5.69 -2.25 -3.66
N GLU A 9 5.35 -3.52 -3.87
CA GLU A 9 4.99 -4.06 -5.18
C GLU A 9 3.70 -3.42 -5.72
N LEU A 10 2.67 -3.29 -4.89
CA LEU A 10 1.41 -2.62 -5.24
C LEU A 10 1.65 -1.17 -5.68
N LEU A 11 2.49 -0.42 -4.96
CA LEU A 11 2.86 0.95 -5.33
C LEU A 11 3.62 0.99 -6.66
N ASN A 12 4.59 0.09 -6.84
CA ASN A 12 5.42 0.03 -8.04
C ASN A 12 4.60 -0.32 -9.30
N GLN A 13 3.54 -1.11 -9.14
CA GLN A 13 2.60 -1.44 -10.23
C GLN A 13 1.50 -0.38 -10.41
N GLY A 14 1.45 0.66 -9.56
CA GLY A 14 0.41 1.68 -9.61
C GLY A 14 -0.99 1.11 -9.39
N LEU A 15 -1.14 0.06 -8.59
CA LEU A 15 -2.41 -0.66 -8.45
C LEU A 15 -3.24 -0.08 -7.30
N PRO A 16 -4.50 0.32 -7.55
CA PRO A 16 -5.47 0.58 -6.49
C PRO A 16 -5.77 -0.72 -5.72
N GLY A 17 -6.06 -0.61 -4.42
CA GLY A 17 -6.37 -1.79 -3.63
C GLY A 17 -7.15 -1.53 -2.34
N ILE A 18 -7.76 -2.59 -1.81
CA ILE A 18 -8.31 -2.63 -0.46
C ILE A 18 -7.31 -3.38 0.43
N LEU A 19 -6.73 -2.66 1.37
CA LEU A 19 -5.72 -3.19 2.28
C LEU A 19 -6.37 -3.61 3.59
N VAL A 20 -6.37 -4.93 3.80
CA VAL A 20 -6.80 -5.57 5.05
C VAL A 20 -5.57 -6.00 5.85
N PRO A 21 -5.10 -5.20 6.82
CA PRO A 21 -3.93 -5.53 7.61
C PRO A 21 -4.23 -6.66 8.59
N LEU A 22 -3.22 -7.51 8.83
CA LEU A 22 -3.30 -8.59 9.80
C LEU A 22 -3.11 -8.04 11.24
N PRO A 23 -4.07 -8.20 12.17
CA PRO A 23 -3.99 -7.66 13.53
C PRO A 23 -2.84 -8.23 14.36
N SER A 24 -2.41 -9.46 14.07
CA SER A 24 -1.32 -10.14 14.78
C SER A 24 0.07 -9.86 14.19
N ALA A 25 0.17 -8.96 13.20
CA ALA A 25 1.47 -8.54 12.68
C ALA A 25 2.28 -7.89 13.81
N ALA A 26 3.56 -8.26 13.91
CA ALA A 26 4.46 -7.72 14.92
C ALA A 26 4.41 -6.18 14.93
N ALA A 27 4.18 -5.61 16.11
CA ALA A 27 4.11 -4.17 16.36
C ALA A 27 3.08 -3.39 15.51
N ASP A 28 2.02 -4.04 15.00
CA ASP A 28 0.93 -3.40 14.25
C ASP A 28 1.38 -2.67 12.96
N HIS A 29 2.55 -3.06 12.41
CA HIS A 29 3.14 -2.40 11.25
C HIS A 29 2.26 -2.46 10.00
N GLN A 30 1.47 -3.54 9.83
CA GLN A 30 0.57 -3.63 8.67
C GLN A 30 -0.54 -2.57 8.73
N THR A 31 -1.06 -2.25 9.91
CA THR A 31 -2.08 -1.20 10.07
C THR A 31 -1.48 0.16 9.73
N HIS A 32 -0.26 0.44 10.21
CA HIS A 32 0.44 1.68 9.87
C HIS A 32 0.63 1.84 8.36
N ASN A 33 1.14 0.80 7.69
CA ASN A 33 1.30 0.81 6.22
C ASN A 33 -0.03 1.05 5.51
N ALA A 34 -1.08 0.33 5.89
CA ALA A 34 -2.38 0.45 5.24
C ALA A 34 -3.01 1.84 5.43
N ARG A 35 -2.88 2.44 6.62
CA ARG A 35 -3.34 3.81 6.91
C ARG A 35 -2.56 4.84 6.12
N ALA A 36 -1.22 4.76 6.12
CA ALA A 36 -0.38 5.69 5.38
C ALA A 36 -0.72 5.70 3.88
N LEU A 37 -0.93 4.52 3.28
CA LEU A 37 -1.32 4.43 1.87
C LEU A 37 -2.75 4.93 1.62
N ALA A 38 -3.67 4.74 2.56
CA ALA A 38 -5.03 5.25 2.44
C ALA A 38 -5.09 6.78 2.57
N GLU A 39 -4.33 7.35 3.51
CA GLU A 39 -4.21 8.80 3.71
C GLU A 39 -3.59 9.49 2.49
N ALA A 40 -2.60 8.84 1.86
CA ALA A 40 -2.03 9.31 0.60
C ALA A 40 -2.93 9.05 -0.62
N GLY A 41 -4.10 8.42 -0.43
CA GLY A 41 -5.07 8.16 -1.50
C GLY A 41 -4.69 7.02 -2.44
N ALA A 42 -3.69 6.20 -2.13
CA ALA A 42 -3.23 5.09 -2.96
C ALA A 42 -4.05 3.81 -2.75
N ALA A 43 -4.77 3.69 -1.64
CA ALA A 43 -5.55 2.49 -1.31
C ALA A 43 -6.73 2.81 -0.38
N VAL A 44 -7.59 1.81 -0.14
CA VAL A 44 -8.61 1.83 0.91
C VAL A 44 -8.10 1.02 2.10
N PHE A 45 -8.11 1.61 3.29
CA PHE A 45 -7.85 0.89 4.54
C PHE A 45 -9.14 0.22 5.04
N THR A 46 -9.09 -1.09 5.30
CA THR A 46 -10.21 -1.84 5.86
C THR A 46 -9.70 -2.75 6.98
N PRO A 47 -10.09 -2.54 8.25
CA PRO A 47 -9.65 -3.39 9.36
C PRO A 47 -10.18 -4.82 9.19
N GLU A 48 -9.39 -5.82 9.59
CA GLU A 48 -9.85 -7.23 9.56
C GLU A 48 -10.92 -7.49 10.63
N SER A 49 -10.88 -6.76 11.75
CA SER A 49 -11.91 -6.84 12.79
C SER A 49 -13.27 -6.42 12.24
N GLY A 50 -14.23 -7.34 12.27
CA GLY A 50 -15.59 -7.10 11.76
C GLY A 50 -15.72 -7.12 10.24
N LEU A 51 -14.65 -7.45 9.49
CA LEU A 51 -14.75 -7.61 8.04
C LEU A 51 -15.53 -8.90 7.71
N THR A 52 -16.62 -8.74 6.96
CA THR A 52 -17.38 -9.86 6.40
C THR A 52 -17.26 -9.89 4.88
N GLY A 53 -17.68 -10.99 4.26
CA GLY A 53 -17.70 -11.13 2.80
C GLY A 53 -18.59 -10.07 2.14
N GLU A 54 -19.74 -9.75 2.75
CA GLU A 54 -20.68 -8.75 2.28
C GLU A 54 -20.08 -7.34 2.31
N ILE A 55 -19.37 -6.99 3.40
CA ILE A 55 -18.68 -5.70 3.52
C ILE A 55 -17.59 -5.57 2.46
N LEU A 56 -16.77 -6.62 2.29
CA LEU A 56 -15.71 -6.64 1.28
C LEU A 56 -16.30 -6.52 -0.14
N TRP A 57 -17.36 -7.27 -0.42
CA TRP A 57 -18.04 -7.23 -1.71
C TRP A 57 -18.63 -5.85 -2.02
N ALA A 58 -19.26 -5.20 -1.05
CA ALA A 58 -19.80 -3.86 -1.21
C ALA A 58 -18.70 -2.84 -1.50
N GLN A 59 -17.57 -2.91 -0.80
CA GLN A 59 -16.43 -2.02 -1.06
C GLN A 59 -15.82 -2.26 -2.44
N LEU A 60 -15.62 -3.52 -2.83
CA LEU A 60 -15.07 -3.90 -4.12
C LEU A 60 -15.97 -3.44 -5.27
N THR A 61 -17.28 -3.67 -5.17
CA THR A 61 -18.26 -3.26 -6.18
C THR A 61 -18.31 -1.74 -6.32
N ARG A 62 -18.30 -1.01 -5.18
CA ARG A 62 -18.25 0.46 -5.19
C ARG A 62 -16.99 0.97 -5.89
N LEU A 63 -15.83 0.40 -5.58
CA LEU A 63 -14.56 0.83 -6.17
C LEU A 63 -14.47 0.48 -7.66
N ALA A 64 -14.93 -0.72 -8.05
CA ALA A 64 -14.97 -1.15 -9.44
C ALA A 64 -15.90 -0.29 -10.30
N GLY A 65 -16.96 0.27 -9.72
CA GLY A 65 -17.88 1.20 -10.39
C GLY A 65 -17.37 2.65 -10.46
N ASP A 66 -16.28 3.00 -9.77
CA ASP A 66 -15.75 4.36 -9.71
C ASP A 66 -14.37 4.45 -10.38
N ARG A 67 -14.41 4.54 -11.72
CA ARG A 67 -13.21 4.61 -12.56
C ARG A 67 -12.31 5.80 -12.21
N VAL A 68 -12.91 6.95 -11.89
CA VAL A 68 -12.17 8.18 -11.56
C VAL A 68 -11.39 7.99 -10.26
N SER A 69 -11.99 7.40 -9.23
CA SER A 69 -11.28 7.08 -7.99
C SER A 69 -10.15 6.07 -8.21
N LEU A 70 -10.37 5.03 -9.03
CA LEU A 70 -9.32 4.07 -9.37
C LEU A 70 -8.13 4.73 -10.08
N GLU A 71 -8.36 5.63 -11.01
CA GLU A 71 -7.29 6.36 -11.71
C GLU A 71 -6.51 7.27 -10.76
N ARG A 72 -7.20 7.97 -9.86
CA ARG A 72 -6.56 8.78 -8.81
C ARG A 72 -5.70 7.91 -7.89
N MET A 73 -6.21 6.75 -7.48
CA MET A 73 -5.45 5.81 -6.65
C MET A 73 -4.20 5.30 -7.37
N ALA A 74 -4.30 4.98 -8.66
CA ALA A 74 -3.16 4.51 -9.44
C ALA A 74 -2.05 5.57 -9.56
N VAL A 75 -2.44 6.83 -9.80
CA VAL A 75 -1.50 7.97 -9.82
C VAL A 75 -0.86 8.16 -8.46
N ALA A 76 -1.65 8.16 -7.38
CA ALA A 76 -1.14 8.27 -6.02
C ALA A 76 -0.17 7.14 -5.68
N ALA A 77 -0.53 5.90 -6.01
CA ALA A 77 0.31 4.72 -5.77
C ALA A 77 1.67 4.85 -6.49
N THR A 78 1.65 5.21 -7.77
CA THR A 78 2.87 5.39 -8.56
C THR A 78 3.76 6.52 -8.00
N SER A 79 3.16 7.61 -7.49
CA SER A 79 3.92 8.73 -6.90
C SER A 79 4.65 8.36 -5.60
N LEU A 80 4.16 7.35 -4.88
CA LEU A 80 4.75 6.83 -3.66
C LEU A 80 5.79 5.73 -3.92
N ALA A 81 5.82 5.17 -5.13
CA ALA A 81 6.77 4.13 -5.49
C ALA A 81 8.22 4.61 -5.32
N ARG A 82 9.11 3.65 -5.01
CA ARG A 82 10.55 3.87 -4.89
C ARG A 82 11.31 2.73 -5.62
N PRO A 83 11.19 2.63 -6.96
CA PRO A 83 11.79 1.54 -7.72
C PRO A 83 13.31 1.44 -7.55
N GLU A 84 13.98 2.59 -7.39
CA GLU A 84 15.44 2.67 -7.26
C GLU A 84 15.91 2.60 -5.79
N ALA A 85 15.04 2.23 -4.84
CA ALA A 85 15.40 2.22 -3.42
C ALA A 85 16.60 1.33 -3.12
N ALA A 86 16.68 0.14 -3.77
CA ALA A 86 17.79 -0.78 -3.59
C ALA A 86 19.13 -0.16 -4.03
N ASP A 87 19.16 0.45 -5.22
CA ASP A 87 20.35 1.10 -5.77
C ASP A 87 20.78 2.30 -4.92
N GLN A 88 19.82 3.11 -4.46
CA GLN A 88 20.09 4.26 -3.59
C GLN A 88 20.67 3.84 -2.23
N ILE A 89 20.18 2.74 -1.66
CA ILE A 89 20.71 2.18 -0.41
C ILE A 89 22.14 1.68 -0.64
N ALA A 90 22.37 0.92 -1.71
CA ALA A 90 23.70 0.39 -2.03
C ALA A 90 24.73 1.52 -2.19
N ALA A 91 24.41 2.54 -3.00
CA ALA A 91 25.26 3.71 -3.20
C ALA A 91 25.52 4.53 -1.92
N SER A 92 24.59 4.49 -0.96
CA SER A 92 24.77 5.14 0.34
C SER A 92 25.72 4.35 1.24
N VAL A 93 25.62 3.02 1.24
CA VAL A 93 26.54 2.15 1.97
C VAL A 93 27.95 2.24 1.40
N GLU A 94 28.12 2.23 0.07
CA GLU A 94 29.43 2.37 -0.58
C GLU A 94 30.12 3.69 -0.21
N ARG A 95 29.37 4.81 -0.20
CA ARG A 95 29.89 6.10 0.24
C ARG A 95 30.31 6.10 1.70
N PHE A 96 29.54 5.45 2.57
CA PHE A 96 29.84 5.37 4.00
C PHE A 96 31.10 4.53 4.28
N VAL A 97 31.35 3.47 3.51
CA VAL A 97 32.56 2.65 3.66
C VAL A 97 33.79 3.34 3.07
N SER A 98 33.60 4.21 2.08
CA SER A 98 34.70 4.93 1.40
C SER A 98 35.10 6.25 2.08
N SER A 99 34.41 6.65 3.15
CA SER A 99 34.71 7.83 3.98
C SER A 99 35.55 7.48 5.19
#